data_AF-A0A7L4PG63-F1
#
_entry.id   AF-A0A7L4PG63-F1
#
_cell.length_a   1.000
_cell.length_b   1.000
_cell.length_c   1.000
_cell.angle_alpha   90.00
_cell.angle_beta   90.00
_cell.angle_gamma   90.00
#
_symmetry.space_group_name_H-M   'P 1'
#
loop_
_entity.id
_entity.type
_entity.pdbx_description
1 polymer ?
#
loop_
_entity_poly.entity_id
_entity_poly.type
_entity_poly.pdbx_seq_one_letter_code
_entity_poly.pdbx_strand_id
1 'polypeptide(L)'
;VELVNCMPLERKTKINVAIIACFSIGLGAVLTPLGEPLSTIAIAKLQGPPYHASFFFLFDNLGGYVIPGVLAMGLLGVLFTGKSAADQCIKAVEDRETLRDVVMRAGKVYVFVMALLLLGGGMKILIDKYLLTVPPQILYWVNMVSAILDNATMTAAEIAPSMSISQITAALIGLLIAGGMLIPGNIPNIISANKLGITSKEWARLGIPLGLILMVGYYVWFFYIPFKPSLSL
;
A
#
# COMPACT_ATOMS: atom_id res chain seq x y z
N VAL A 1 -13.21 1.74 -8.97
CA VAL A 1 -12.90 2.52 -10.19
C VAL A 1 -14.12 2.66 -11.09
N GLU A 2 -14.75 1.57 -11.54
CA GLU A 2 -15.96 1.63 -12.39
C GLU A 2 -17.09 2.44 -11.76
N LEU A 3 -17.39 2.20 -10.48
CA LEU A 3 -18.38 2.98 -9.74
C LEU A 3 -18.04 4.49 -9.73
N VAL A 4 -16.78 4.86 -9.50
CA VAL A 4 -16.33 6.26 -9.46
C VAL A 4 -16.46 6.93 -10.82
N ASN A 5 -16.19 6.18 -11.90
CA ASN A 5 -16.34 6.67 -13.27
C ASN A 5 -17.81 6.99 -13.60
N CYS A 6 -18.73 6.15 -13.13
CA CYS A 6 -20.17 6.29 -13.34
C CYS A 6 -20.85 7.30 -12.40
N MET A 7 -20.17 7.80 -11.37
CA MET A 7 -20.77 8.78 -10.45
C MET A 7 -20.90 10.17 -11.11
N PRO A 8 -22.04 10.86 -10.94
CA PRO A 8 -22.27 12.21 -11.43
C PRO A 8 -21.53 13.22 -10.55
N LEU A 9 -20.22 13.30 -10.69
CA LEU A 9 -19.32 14.12 -9.90
C LEU A 9 -18.39 14.93 -10.80
N GLU A 10 -18.07 16.16 -10.37
CA GLU A 10 -17.04 16.95 -11.03
C GLU A 10 -15.70 16.20 -11.05
N ARG A 11 -14.91 16.33 -12.13
CA ARG A 11 -13.63 15.63 -12.31
C ARG A 11 -12.71 15.78 -11.09
N LYS A 12 -12.60 16.98 -10.52
CA LYS A 12 -11.77 17.23 -9.32
C LYS A 12 -12.22 16.36 -8.12
N THR A 13 -13.52 16.25 -7.90
CA THR A 13 -14.11 15.43 -6.85
C THR A 13 -13.90 13.93 -7.12
N LYS A 14 -14.10 13.48 -8.37
CA LYS A 14 -13.80 12.08 -8.78
C LYS A 14 -12.35 11.71 -8.48
N ILE A 15 -11.40 12.58 -8.83
CA ILE A 15 -9.97 12.37 -8.58
C ILE A 15 -9.71 12.27 -7.08
N ASN A 16 -10.23 13.22 -6.28
CA ASN A 16 -10.00 13.21 -4.84
C ASN A 16 -10.54 11.93 -4.18
N VAL A 17 -11.78 11.55 -4.50
CA VAL A 17 -12.41 10.33 -3.99
C VAL A 17 -11.65 9.09 -4.42
N ALA A 18 -11.16 9.04 -5.67
CA ALA A 18 -10.35 7.93 -6.15
C ALA A 18 -9.03 7.80 -5.36
N ILE A 19 -8.32 8.91 -5.13
CA ILE A 19 -7.07 8.91 -4.35
C ILE A 19 -7.33 8.43 -2.92
N ILE A 20 -8.35 8.98 -2.26
CA ILE A 20 -8.73 8.62 -0.88
C ILE A 20 -9.10 7.13 -0.79
N ALA A 21 -9.88 6.64 -1.76
CA ALA A 21 -10.23 5.23 -1.85
C ALA A 21 -8.98 4.36 -2.06
N CYS A 22 -8.02 4.77 -2.89
CA CYS A 22 -6.78 4.03 -3.10
C CYS A 22 -5.91 3.95 -1.84
N PHE A 23 -5.82 5.02 -1.05
CA PHE A 23 -5.19 4.97 0.28
C PHE A 23 -5.88 3.96 1.19
N SER A 24 -7.21 3.96 1.22
CA SER A 24 -7.99 2.99 2.02
C SER A 24 -7.78 1.55 1.55
N ILE A 25 -7.73 1.31 0.24
CA ILE A 25 -7.51 -0.02 -0.35
C ILE A 25 -6.10 -0.50 -0.03
N GLY A 26 -5.07 0.33 -0.23
CA GLY A 26 -3.68 -0.01 0.07
C GLY A 26 -3.48 -0.35 1.55
N LEU A 27 -4.02 0.49 2.45
CA LEU A 27 -3.99 0.21 3.89
C LEU A 27 -4.68 -1.12 4.23
N GLY A 28 -5.91 -1.35 3.74
CA GLY A 28 -6.67 -2.55 4.08
C GLY A 28 -6.14 -3.84 3.47
N ALA A 29 -5.57 -3.78 2.26
CA ALA A 29 -5.08 -4.94 1.54
C ALA A 29 -3.95 -5.67 2.29
N VAL A 30 -3.14 -4.95 3.06
CA VAL A 30 -1.98 -5.54 3.77
C VAL A 30 -2.36 -6.56 4.85
N LEU A 31 -3.60 -6.53 5.35
CA LEU A 31 -4.04 -7.31 6.49
C LEU A 31 -3.94 -8.83 6.27
N THR A 32 -3.91 -9.27 5.01
CA THR A 32 -3.77 -10.68 4.65
C THR A 32 -2.77 -10.82 3.50
N PRO A 33 -2.05 -11.96 3.38
CA PRO A 33 -1.08 -12.18 2.31
C PRO A 33 -1.69 -12.16 0.90
N LEU A 34 -3.02 -12.18 0.77
CA LEU A 34 -3.72 -12.22 -0.51
C LEU A 34 -4.14 -10.83 -1.00
N GLY A 35 -4.06 -9.79 -0.17
CA GLY A 35 -4.61 -8.49 -0.54
C GLY A 35 -3.72 -7.72 -1.53
N GLU A 36 -2.40 -7.71 -1.31
CA GLU A 36 -1.46 -7.07 -2.25
C GLU A 36 -0.07 -7.71 -2.28
N PRO A 37 0.75 -7.48 -3.33
CA PRO A 37 2.08 -8.09 -3.43
C PRO A 37 3.01 -7.79 -2.26
N LEU A 38 2.93 -6.59 -1.66
CA LEU A 38 3.70 -6.24 -0.46
C LEU A 38 3.42 -7.23 0.68
N SER A 39 2.15 -7.48 1.00
CA SER A 39 1.77 -8.43 2.05
C SER A 39 2.20 -9.86 1.74
N THR A 40 2.08 -10.29 0.47
CA THR A 40 2.54 -11.62 0.04
C THR A 40 4.04 -11.78 0.26
N ILE A 41 4.83 -10.79 -0.15
CA ILE A 41 6.30 -10.81 -0.03
C ILE A 41 6.72 -10.75 1.43
N ALA A 42 6.10 -9.87 2.24
CA ALA A 42 6.40 -9.75 3.65
C ALA A 42 6.18 -11.09 4.38
N ILE A 43 5.03 -11.74 4.16
CA ILE A 43 4.77 -13.08 4.71
C ILE A 43 5.78 -14.09 4.18
N ALA A 44 6.02 -14.15 2.87
CA ALA A 44 6.97 -15.11 2.29
C ALA A 44 8.38 -14.98 2.86
N LYS A 45 8.86 -13.76 3.14
CA LYS A 45 10.18 -13.54 3.75
C LYS A 45 10.20 -13.91 5.23
N LEU A 46 9.09 -13.75 5.95
CA LEU A 46 9.00 -13.97 7.41
C LEU A 46 8.42 -15.33 7.80
N GLN A 47 8.10 -16.20 6.84
CA GLN A 47 7.58 -17.56 7.05
C GLN A 47 8.54 -18.49 7.81
N GLY A 48 9.85 -18.22 7.75
CA GLY A 48 10.87 -18.97 8.48
C GLY A 48 11.09 -18.46 9.92
N PRO A 49 12.03 -19.06 10.66
CA PRO A 49 12.48 -18.53 11.94
C PRO A 49 13.01 -17.09 11.81
N PRO A 50 12.84 -16.22 12.83
CA PRO A 50 12.22 -16.49 14.13
C PRO A 50 10.69 -16.28 14.16
N TYR A 51 10.09 -15.78 13.09
CA TYR A 51 8.72 -15.27 13.11
C TYR A 51 7.65 -16.29 12.78
N HIS A 52 7.97 -17.29 11.94
CA HIS A 52 7.00 -18.29 11.49
C HIS A 52 5.70 -17.66 10.97
N ALA A 53 5.83 -16.57 10.19
CA ALA A 53 4.72 -15.73 9.78
C ALA A 53 3.64 -16.55 9.05
N SER A 54 2.48 -16.64 9.69
CA SER A 54 1.30 -17.32 9.18
C SER A 54 0.36 -16.34 8.47
N PHE A 55 -0.78 -16.84 7.99
CA PHE A 55 -1.76 -16.03 7.25
C PHE A 55 -2.21 -14.76 7.99
N PHE A 56 -2.36 -14.83 9.32
CA PHE A 56 -2.84 -13.73 10.15
C PHE A 56 -1.72 -12.87 10.77
N PHE A 57 -0.45 -13.19 10.50
CA PHE A 57 0.68 -12.47 11.11
C PHE A 57 0.61 -10.95 10.88
N LEU A 58 0.27 -10.50 9.67
CA LEU A 58 0.12 -9.06 9.39
C LEU A 58 -1.13 -8.47 10.03
N PHE A 59 -2.22 -9.24 10.12
CA PHE A 59 -3.42 -8.81 10.82
C PHE A 59 -3.13 -8.55 12.31
N ASP A 60 -2.41 -9.46 12.98
CA ASP A 60 -2.13 -9.35 14.41
C ASP A 60 -1.17 -8.20 14.74
N ASN A 61 -0.23 -7.90 13.83
CA ASN A 61 0.78 -6.86 14.04
C ASN A 61 0.37 -5.48 13.51
N LEU A 62 -0.45 -5.41 12.46
CA LEU A 62 -0.83 -4.15 11.79
C LEU A 62 -2.30 -3.80 11.97
N GLY A 63 -3.16 -4.76 12.32
CA GLY A 63 -4.62 -4.59 12.35
C GLY A 63 -5.08 -3.41 13.19
N GLY A 64 -4.52 -3.24 14.39
CA GLY A 64 -4.86 -2.12 15.27
C GLY A 64 -4.50 -0.74 14.71
N TYR A 65 -3.55 -0.65 13.78
CA TYR A 65 -3.16 0.59 13.09
C TYR A 65 -3.92 0.77 11.77
N VAL A 66 -4.10 -0.31 11.01
CA VAL A 66 -4.70 -0.29 9.68
C VAL A 66 -6.20 -0.09 9.74
N ILE A 67 -6.93 -0.81 10.61
CA ILE A 67 -8.39 -0.75 10.66
C ILE A 67 -8.88 0.68 10.93
N PRO A 68 -8.36 1.42 11.93
CA PRO A 68 -8.79 2.80 12.15
C PRO A 68 -8.39 3.72 11.00
N GLY A 69 -7.26 3.46 10.33
CA GLY A 69 -6.84 4.19 9.13
C GLY A 69 -7.84 4.03 7.98
N VAL A 70 -8.23 2.80 7.68
CA VAL A 70 -9.24 2.48 6.66
C VAL A 70 -10.55 3.19 6.97
N LEU A 71 -11.01 3.16 8.24
CA LEU A 71 -12.23 3.87 8.65
C LEU A 71 -12.09 5.39 8.52
N ALA A 72 -10.96 5.96 8.91
CA ALA A 72 -10.68 7.39 8.77
C ALA A 72 -10.68 7.82 7.29
N MET A 73 -10.07 7.03 6.41
CA MET A 73 -10.09 7.27 4.97
C MET A 73 -11.48 7.12 4.37
N GLY A 74 -12.27 6.16 4.84
CA GLY A 74 -13.68 6.02 4.46
C GLY A 74 -14.50 7.25 4.84
N LEU A 75 -14.35 7.74 6.06
CA LEU A 75 -15.02 8.96 6.54
C LEU A 75 -14.58 10.19 5.75
N LEU A 76 -13.27 10.34 5.51
CA LEU A 76 -12.72 11.43 4.70
C LEU A 76 -13.25 11.36 3.26
N GLY A 77 -13.42 10.16 2.71
CA GLY A 77 -14.07 9.92 1.43
C GLY A 77 -15.49 10.49 1.39
N VAL A 78 -16.30 10.24 2.42
CA VAL A 78 -17.66 10.78 2.56
C VAL A 78 -17.66 12.32 2.57
N LEU A 79 -16.73 12.93 3.30
CA LEU A 79 -16.61 14.39 3.39
C LEU A 79 -16.18 15.03 2.07
N PHE A 80 -15.38 14.32 1.27
CA PHE A 80 -14.91 14.79 -0.03
C PHE A 80 -15.89 14.52 -1.17
N THR A 81 -16.82 13.57 -1.03
CA THR A 81 -17.99 13.45 -1.91
C THR A 81 -18.91 14.66 -1.74
N GLY A 82 -18.69 15.70 -2.56
CA GLY A 82 -19.53 16.90 -2.62
C GLY A 82 -20.92 16.66 -3.24
N LYS A 83 -21.65 17.75 -3.49
CA LYS A 83 -22.98 17.70 -4.14
C LYS A 83 -22.88 17.20 -5.58
N SER A 84 -23.87 16.40 -5.98
CA SER A 84 -24.01 15.80 -7.32
C SER A 84 -23.90 16.85 -8.43
N ALA A 85 -23.08 16.59 -9.43
CA ALA A 85 -22.95 17.39 -10.65
C ALA A 85 -23.41 16.53 -11.83
N ALA A 86 -24.24 17.09 -12.74
CA ALA A 86 -24.77 16.35 -13.89
C ALA A 86 -23.65 16.00 -14.89
N ASP A 87 -22.94 14.89 -14.66
CA ASP A 87 -21.88 14.40 -15.53
C ASP A 87 -22.28 13.05 -16.15
N GLN A 88 -21.99 12.89 -17.44
CA GLN A 88 -22.40 11.71 -18.21
C GLN A 88 -21.45 10.54 -17.96
N CYS A 89 -22.04 9.36 -17.75
CA CYS A 89 -21.32 8.09 -17.58
C CYS A 89 -20.45 7.80 -18.81
N ILE A 90 -19.13 7.75 -18.64
CA ILE A 90 -18.23 7.22 -19.66
C ILE A 90 -18.37 5.70 -19.63
N LYS A 91 -18.99 5.13 -20.67
CA LYS A 91 -19.18 3.68 -20.81
C LYS A 91 -17.83 2.96 -20.64
N ALA A 92 -17.79 2.06 -19.67
CA ALA A 92 -16.71 1.10 -19.53
C ALA A 92 -16.60 0.29 -20.83
N VAL A 93 -15.40 0.24 -21.41
CA VAL A 93 -15.11 -0.71 -22.48
C VAL A 93 -15.09 -2.09 -21.83
N GLU A 94 -16.02 -2.96 -22.23
CA GLU A 94 -15.97 -4.38 -21.88
C GLU A 94 -14.75 -5.00 -22.56
N ASP A 95 -13.63 -5.06 -21.85
CA ASP A 95 -12.51 -5.89 -22.24
C ASP A 95 -12.92 -7.36 -22.05
N ARG A 96 -13.27 -8.02 -23.15
CA ARG A 96 -13.46 -9.47 -23.17
C ARG A 96 -12.11 -10.15 -23.05
N GLU A 97 -11.71 -10.46 -21.82
CA GLU A 97 -10.49 -11.22 -21.56
C GLU A 97 -10.65 -12.68 -21.96
N THR A 98 -9.70 -13.20 -22.73
CA THR A 98 -9.66 -14.63 -23.06
C THR A 98 -8.91 -15.42 -21.99
N LEU A 99 -9.17 -16.73 -21.87
CA LEU A 99 -8.43 -17.62 -20.94
C LEU A 99 -6.91 -17.55 -21.17
N ARG A 100 -6.47 -17.34 -22.41
CA ARG A 100 -5.06 -17.18 -22.76
C ARG A 100 -4.48 -15.90 -22.14
N ASP A 101 -5.24 -14.82 -22.11
CA ASP A 101 -4.80 -13.56 -21.49
C ASP A 101 -4.64 -13.73 -19.98
N VAL A 102 -5.57 -14.44 -19.34
CA VAL A 102 -5.51 -14.74 -17.90
C VAL A 102 -4.26 -15.55 -17.56
N VAL A 103 -4.00 -16.64 -18.29
CA VAL A 103 -2.81 -17.49 -18.06
C VAL A 103 -1.52 -16.70 -18.29
N MET A 104 -1.43 -15.92 -19.37
CA MET A 104 -0.24 -15.12 -19.67
C MET A 104 0.02 -14.05 -18.61
N ARG A 105 -1.03 -13.41 -18.07
CA ARG A 105 -0.90 -12.43 -16.98
C ARG A 105 -0.46 -13.10 -15.69
N ALA A 106 -1.07 -14.23 -15.32
CA ALA A 106 -0.67 -14.99 -14.15
C ALA A 106 0.82 -15.39 -14.21
N GLY A 107 1.29 -15.85 -15.38
CA GLY A 107 2.70 -16.14 -15.61
C GLY A 107 3.60 -14.92 -15.44
N LYS A 108 3.21 -13.75 -15.98
CA LYS A 108 3.96 -12.49 -15.80
C LYS A 108 4.04 -12.07 -14.33
N VAL A 109 2.93 -12.17 -13.60
CA VAL A 109 2.88 -11.85 -12.15
C VAL A 109 3.78 -12.80 -11.36
N TYR A 110 3.76 -14.10 -11.69
CA TYR A 110 4.64 -15.09 -11.05
C TYR A 110 6.13 -14.75 -11.26
N VAL A 111 6.54 -14.48 -12.51
CA VAL A 111 7.93 -14.11 -12.82
C VAL A 111 8.33 -12.81 -12.11
N PHE A 112 7.41 -11.84 -12.03
CA PHE A 112 7.62 -10.60 -11.30
C PHE A 112 7.85 -10.83 -9.80
N VAL A 113 6.97 -11.59 -9.14
CA VAL A 113 7.12 -11.92 -7.71
C VAL A 113 8.41 -12.71 -7.46
N MET A 114 8.73 -13.66 -8.34
CA MET A 114 9.99 -14.42 -8.27
C MET A 114 11.22 -13.50 -8.39
N ALA A 115 11.20 -12.55 -9.32
CA ALA A 115 12.28 -11.57 -9.48
C ALA A 115 12.44 -10.67 -8.25
N LEU A 116 11.32 -10.25 -7.63
CA LEU A 116 11.36 -9.48 -6.39
C LEU A 116 11.92 -10.30 -5.23
N LEU A 117 11.54 -11.57 -5.10
CA LEU A 117 12.12 -12.45 -4.08
C LEU A 117 13.63 -12.65 -4.27
N LEU A 118 14.08 -12.83 -5.51
CA LEU A 118 15.51 -12.92 -5.84
C LEU A 118 16.26 -11.62 -5.56
N LEU A 119 15.67 -10.47 -5.91
CA LEU A 119 16.20 -9.15 -5.55
C LEU A 119 16.38 -9.05 -4.03
N GLY A 120 15.36 -9.43 -3.27
CA GLY A 120 15.42 -9.44 -1.81
C GLY A 120 16.49 -10.37 -1.24
N GLY A 121 16.76 -11.49 -1.89
CA GLY A 121 17.90 -12.37 -1.57
C GLY A 121 19.25 -11.70 -1.87
N GLY A 122 19.39 -11.04 -3.03
CA GLY A 122 20.60 -10.32 -3.42
C GLY A 122 20.91 -9.12 -2.53
N MET A 123 19.89 -8.50 -1.94
CA MET A 123 20.03 -7.36 -1.02
C MET A 123 20.44 -7.76 0.40
N LYS A 124 20.51 -9.05 0.74
CA LYS A 124 20.81 -9.53 2.10
C LYS A 124 22.09 -8.92 2.69
N ILE A 125 23.17 -8.81 1.90
CA ILE A 125 24.43 -8.19 2.34
C ILE A 125 24.25 -6.70 2.69
N LEU A 126 23.42 -5.98 1.93
CA LEU A 126 23.12 -4.57 2.22
C LEU A 126 22.24 -4.43 3.48
N ILE A 127 21.24 -5.30 3.61
CA ILE A 127 20.33 -5.30 4.76
C ILE A 127 21.11 -5.56 6.06
N ASP A 128 21.89 -6.64 6.10
CA ASP A 128 22.60 -7.06 7.30
C ASP A 128 23.67 -6.05 7.73
N LYS A 129 24.30 -5.35 6.77
CA LYS A 129 25.35 -4.37 7.04
C LYS A 129 24.81 -2.97 7.38
N TYR A 130 23.72 -2.53 6.76
CA TYR A 130 23.24 -1.16 6.88
C TYR A 130 21.89 -1.06 7.58
N LEU A 131 20.86 -1.80 7.12
CA LEU A 131 19.50 -1.62 7.63
C LEU A 131 19.30 -2.08 9.08
N LEU A 132 19.97 -3.15 9.52
CA LEU A 132 19.79 -3.64 10.90
C LEU A 132 20.21 -2.62 11.97
N THR A 133 21.17 -1.75 11.64
CA THR A 133 21.64 -0.69 12.54
C THR A 133 20.74 0.54 12.55
N VAL A 134 19.79 0.63 11.61
CA VAL A 134 18.91 1.78 11.48
C VAL A 134 17.73 1.65 12.46
N PRO A 135 17.51 2.65 13.32
CA PRO A 135 16.36 2.68 14.22
C PRO A 135 15.03 2.62 13.44
N PRO A 136 13.98 1.99 13.99
CA PRO A 136 12.66 1.90 13.35
C PRO A 136 12.10 3.27 12.92
N GLN A 137 12.38 4.32 13.67
CA GLN A 137 11.95 5.69 13.40
C GLN A 137 12.52 6.21 12.07
N ILE A 138 13.76 5.86 11.74
CA ILE A 138 14.40 6.31 10.51
C ILE A 138 13.90 5.48 9.35
N LEU A 139 13.78 4.15 9.51
CA LEU A 139 13.20 3.26 8.48
C LEU A 139 11.82 3.75 8.04
N TYR A 140 10.97 4.12 9.00
CA TYR A 140 9.65 4.68 8.74
C TYR A 140 9.67 5.83 7.74
N TRP A 141 10.55 6.82 7.93
CA TRP A 141 10.63 8.01 7.08
C TRP A 141 11.39 7.79 5.77
N VAL A 142 12.44 6.98 5.80
CA VAL A 142 13.19 6.60 4.57
C VAL A 142 12.25 5.91 3.58
N ASN A 143 11.24 5.20 4.07
CA ASN A 143 10.25 4.55 3.24
C ASN A 143 9.32 5.47 2.46
N MET A 144 9.42 6.79 2.61
CA MET A 144 8.88 7.74 1.62
C MET A 144 9.37 7.47 0.19
N VAL A 145 10.55 6.87 0.03
CA VAL A 145 11.10 6.45 -1.26
C VAL A 145 10.16 5.49 -2.00
N SER A 146 9.32 4.73 -1.29
CA SER A 146 8.38 3.80 -1.91
C SER A 146 7.31 4.48 -2.77
N ALA A 147 7.04 5.77 -2.53
CA ALA A 147 6.19 6.57 -3.41
C ALA A 147 6.68 6.56 -4.87
N ILE A 148 7.99 6.39 -5.10
CA ILE A 148 8.60 6.39 -6.43
C ILE A 148 8.94 4.97 -6.89
N LEU A 149 9.36 4.07 -5.98
CA LEU A 149 9.91 2.75 -6.32
C LEU A 149 8.93 1.57 -6.25
N ASP A 150 7.68 1.79 -5.87
CA ASP A 150 6.68 0.77 -5.52
C ASP A 150 6.98 0.04 -4.21
N ASN A 151 5.90 -0.13 -3.43
CA ASN A 151 5.90 -0.74 -2.11
C ASN A 151 6.35 -2.20 -2.09
N ALA A 152 5.99 -3.00 -3.09
CA ALA A 152 6.37 -4.42 -3.15
C ALA A 152 7.87 -4.57 -3.39
N THR A 153 8.44 -3.71 -4.24
CA THR A 153 9.88 -3.65 -4.50
C THR A 153 10.66 -3.29 -3.23
N MET A 154 10.24 -2.23 -2.53
CA MET A 154 10.89 -1.82 -1.28
C MET A 154 10.77 -2.90 -0.20
N THR A 155 9.60 -3.53 -0.06
CA THR A 155 9.40 -4.65 0.88
C THR A 155 10.34 -5.80 0.58
N ALA A 156 10.47 -6.15 -0.70
CA ALA A 156 11.41 -7.18 -1.12
C ALA A 156 12.85 -6.81 -0.79
N ALA A 157 13.24 -5.54 -0.97
CA ALA A 157 14.60 -5.07 -0.74
C ALA A 157 14.96 -4.85 0.73
N GLU A 158 14.00 -4.50 1.59
CA GLU A 158 14.25 -4.07 2.98
C GLU A 158 13.89 -5.13 4.03
N ILE A 159 12.74 -5.80 3.90
CA ILE A 159 12.25 -6.66 4.98
C ILE A 159 13.10 -7.92 5.09
N ALA A 160 13.59 -8.22 6.28
CA ALA A 160 14.36 -9.44 6.54
C ALA A 160 14.03 -10.06 7.90
N PRO A 161 14.19 -11.40 8.05
CA PRO A 161 13.96 -12.10 9.32
C PRO A 161 14.87 -11.65 10.47
N SER A 162 16.02 -11.04 10.16
CA SER A 162 16.98 -10.52 11.12
C SER A 162 16.53 -9.20 11.77
N MET A 163 15.53 -8.52 11.21
CA MET A 163 14.96 -7.30 11.78
C MET A 163 14.10 -7.61 13.00
N SER A 164 14.00 -6.66 13.93
CA SER A 164 13.03 -6.75 15.04
C SER A 164 11.59 -6.50 14.57
N ILE A 165 10.60 -6.98 15.32
CA ILE A 165 9.19 -6.75 14.98
C ILE A 165 8.85 -5.26 14.88
N SER A 166 9.46 -4.42 15.71
CA SER A 166 9.26 -2.97 15.65
C SER A 166 9.82 -2.35 14.37
N GLN A 167 10.99 -2.81 13.88
CA GLN A 167 11.53 -2.38 12.60
C GLN A 167 10.63 -2.82 11.44
N ILE A 168 10.18 -4.07 11.45
CA ILE A 168 9.28 -4.62 10.41
C ILE A 168 7.97 -3.82 10.38
N THR A 169 7.32 -3.64 11.54
CA THR A 169 6.06 -2.89 11.62
C THR A 169 6.23 -1.44 11.20
N ALA A 170 7.29 -0.76 11.66
CA ALA A 170 7.57 0.62 11.25
C ALA A 170 7.83 0.73 9.75
N ALA A 171 8.63 -0.17 9.19
CA ALA A 171 8.91 -0.21 7.76
C ALA A 171 7.62 -0.41 6.96
N LEU A 172 6.81 -1.42 7.30
CA LEU A 172 5.56 -1.71 6.60
C LEU A 172 4.55 -0.57 6.68
N ILE A 173 4.33 0.04 7.85
CA ILE A 173 3.43 1.21 7.95
C ILE A 173 3.95 2.37 7.10
N GLY A 174 5.27 2.63 7.13
CA GLY A 174 5.90 3.66 6.31
C GLY A 174 5.67 3.42 4.82
N LEU A 175 5.93 2.20 4.34
CA LEU A 175 5.72 1.80 2.95
C LEU A 175 4.26 1.96 2.53
N LEU A 176 3.31 1.46 3.32
CA LEU A 176 1.88 1.51 3.00
C LEU A 176 1.38 2.94 2.79
N ILE A 177 1.75 3.86 3.68
CA ILE A 177 1.30 5.25 3.61
C ILE A 177 2.05 6.00 2.51
N ALA A 178 3.37 5.85 2.42
CA ALA A 178 4.20 6.50 1.41
C ALA A 178 3.80 6.08 -0.01
N GLY A 179 3.54 4.80 -0.24
CA GLY A 179 3.11 4.28 -1.54
C GLY A 179 1.80 4.88 -2.04
N GLY A 180 0.95 5.42 -1.16
CA GLY A 180 -0.25 6.15 -1.55
C GLY A 180 0.00 7.54 -2.17
N MET A 181 1.17 8.14 -1.92
CA MET A 181 1.44 9.55 -2.25
C MET A 181 1.52 9.82 -3.75
N LEU A 182 1.99 8.85 -4.53
CA LEU A 182 2.22 8.97 -5.97
C LEU A 182 1.69 7.73 -6.71
N ILE A 183 1.41 7.91 -8.00
CA ILE A 183 0.85 6.85 -8.86
C ILE A 183 1.68 5.57 -8.85
N PRO A 184 3.03 5.61 -9.00
CA PRO A 184 3.82 4.38 -9.08
C PRO A 184 3.91 3.60 -7.77
N GLY A 185 3.54 4.20 -6.63
CA GLY A 185 3.83 3.64 -5.31
C GLY A 185 3.08 2.34 -4.97
N ASN A 186 1.93 2.09 -5.59
CA ASN A 186 1.21 0.82 -5.47
C ASN A 186 0.28 0.53 -6.67
N ILE A 187 -0.16 -0.73 -6.78
CA ILE A 187 -1.04 -1.20 -7.87
C ILE A 187 -2.40 -0.49 -7.91
N PRO A 188 -3.16 -0.34 -6.80
CA PRO A 188 -4.43 0.40 -6.83
C PRO A 188 -4.32 1.80 -7.42
N ASN A 189 -3.22 2.51 -7.14
CA ASN A 189 -2.96 3.85 -7.69
C ASN A 189 -2.76 3.80 -9.21
N ILE A 190 -1.92 2.87 -9.69
CA ILE A 190 -1.64 2.68 -11.13
C ILE A 190 -2.93 2.39 -11.90
N ILE A 191 -3.74 1.44 -11.42
CA ILE A 191 -5.00 1.04 -12.07
C ILE A 191 -5.99 2.20 -12.10
N SER A 192 -6.18 2.87 -10.95
CA SER A 192 -7.15 3.95 -10.85
C SER A 192 -6.75 5.16 -11.68
N ALA A 193 -5.46 5.52 -11.70
CA ALA A 193 -4.96 6.61 -12.52
C ALA A 193 -5.08 6.31 -14.02
N ASN A 194 -4.76 5.08 -14.44
CA ASN A 194 -4.87 4.66 -15.83
C ASN A 194 -6.33 4.69 -16.30
N LYS A 195 -7.25 4.07 -15.55
CA LYS A 195 -8.67 3.96 -15.93
C LYS A 195 -9.43 5.29 -15.87
N LEU A 196 -9.10 6.19 -14.93
CA LEU A 196 -9.76 7.49 -14.79
C LEU A 196 -9.01 8.63 -15.53
N GLY A 197 -7.90 8.30 -16.20
CA GLY A 197 -7.06 9.27 -16.90
C GLY A 197 -6.51 10.35 -15.98
N ILE A 198 -6.06 9.99 -14.78
CA ILE A 198 -5.51 10.93 -13.79
C ILE A 198 -4.03 11.12 -14.04
N THR A 199 -3.59 12.36 -14.20
CA THR A 199 -2.18 12.70 -14.38
C THR A 199 -1.41 12.65 -13.05
N SER A 200 -0.09 12.41 -13.10
CA SER A 200 0.77 12.41 -11.90
C SER A 200 0.68 13.72 -11.12
N LYS A 201 0.51 14.86 -11.81
CA LYS A 201 0.33 16.17 -11.18
C LYS A 201 -1.01 16.29 -10.46
N GLU A 202 -2.10 15.77 -11.04
CA GLU A 202 -3.40 15.73 -10.37
C GLU A 202 -3.36 14.85 -9.12
N TRP A 203 -2.72 13.67 -9.22
CA TRP A 203 -2.56 12.77 -8.07
C TRP A 203 -1.75 13.42 -6.95
N ALA A 204 -0.55 13.93 -7.28
CA ALA A 204 0.39 14.48 -6.31
C ALA A 204 -0.17 15.66 -5.51
N ARG A 205 -1.11 16.44 -6.09
CA ARG A 205 -1.74 17.59 -5.39
C ARG A 205 -2.50 17.20 -4.12
N LEU A 206 -3.11 16.01 -4.10
CA LEU A 206 -3.78 15.50 -2.90
C LEU A 206 -2.98 14.38 -2.24
N GLY A 207 -2.42 13.47 -3.03
CA GLY A 207 -1.71 12.29 -2.54
C GLY A 207 -0.52 12.62 -1.65
N ILE A 208 0.33 13.57 -2.04
CA ILE A 208 1.50 13.95 -1.23
C ILE A 208 1.07 14.60 0.09
N PRO A 209 0.25 15.68 0.12
CA PRO A 209 -0.16 16.28 1.37
C PRO A 209 -0.88 15.32 2.31
N LEU A 210 -1.81 14.50 1.77
CA LEU A 210 -2.56 13.52 2.54
C LEU A 210 -1.63 12.45 3.13
N GLY A 211 -0.74 11.89 2.31
CA GLY A 211 0.23 10.90 2.78
C GLY A 211 1.17 11.45 3.83
N LEU A 212 1.66 12.70 3.70
CA LEU A 212 2.51 13.32 4.72
C LEU A 212 1.76 13.53 6.05
N ILE A 213 0.50 13.98 6.00
CA ILE A 213 -0.35 14.11 7.20
C ILE A 213 -0.52 12.75 7.88
N LEU A 214 -0.84 11.72 7.09
CA LEU A 214 -0.95 10.35 7.60
C LEU A 214 0.38 9.86 8.17
N MET A 215 1.51 10.13 7.52
CA MET A 215 2.81 9.70 8.02
C MET A 215 3.16 10.34 9.36
N VAL A 216 2.91 11.64 9.52
CA VAL A 216 3.10 12.30 10.82
C VAL A 216 2.16 11.70 11.88
N GLY A 217 0.88 11.52 11.55
CA GLY A 217 -0.10 10.96 12.48
C GLY A 217 0.24 9.54 12.95
N TYR A 218 0.62 8.67 12.02
CA TYR A 218 1.03 7.29 12.33
C TYR A 218 2.38 7.24 13.02
N TYR A 219 3.32 8.13 12.71
CA TYR A 219 4.59 8.23 13.42
C TYR A 219 4.36 8.55 14.90
N VAL A 220 3.53 9.55 15.20
CA VAL A 220 3.19 9.91 16.58
C VAL A 220 2.46 8.75 17.27
N TRP A 221 1.49 8.14 16.59
CA TRP A 221 0.74 7.03 17.16
C TRP A 221 1.65 5.83 17.46
N PHE A 222 2.42 5.35 16.49
CA PHE A 222 3.22 4.15 16.63
C PHE A 222 4.35 4.30 17.67
N PHE A 223 5.01 5.46 17.74
CA PHE A 223 6.20 5.62 18.58
C PHE A 223 5.93 6.25 19.96
N TYR A 224 4.85 7.00 20.13
CA TYR A 224 4.62 7.79 21.35
C TYR A 224 3.30 7.48 22.06
N ILE A 225 2.35 6.82 21.39
CA ILE A 225 1.10 6.41 22.05
C ILE A 225 1.25 4.94 22.47
N PRO A 226 1.12 4.62 23.77
CA PRO A 226 1.22 3.24 24.24
C PRO A 226 0.04 2.43 23.69
N PHE A 227 0.30 1.66 22.64
CA PHE A 227 -0.67 0.79 21.99
C PHE A 227 -0.02 -0.57 21.77
N LYS A 228 -0.54 -1.62 22.41
CA LYS A 228 -0.15 -3.01 22.14
C LYS A 228 -1.13 -3.57 21.11
N PRO A 229 -0.72 -3.77 19.85
CA PRO A 229 -1.64 -4.12 18.77
C PRO A 229 -2.12 -5.58 18.80
N SER A 230 -1.78 -6.39 19.83
CA SER A 230 -2.15 -7.81 19.87
C SER A 230 -3.67 -7.98 19.97
N LEU A 231 -4.34 -7.96 18.83
CA LEU A 231 -5.63 -8.56 18.60
C LEU A 231 -5.41 -10.07 18.71
N SER A 232 -5.39 -10.58 19.95
CA SER A 232 -5.38 -12.01 20.21
C SER A 232 -6.72 -12.59 19.75
N LEU A 233 -6.78 -12.99 18.48
CA LEU A 233 -7.86 -13.80 17.92
C LEU A 233 -7.40 -15.24 17.78
#